data_AF-A0A0Q8AF50-F1
#
_entry.id   AF-A0A0Q8AF50-F1
#
_cell.length_a   1.000
_cell.length_b   1.000
_cell.length_c   1.000
_cell.angle_alpha   90.00
_cell.angle_beta   90.00
_cell.angle_gamma   90.00
#
_symmetry.space_group_name_H-M   'P 1'
#
loop_
_entity.id
_entity.type
_entity.pdbx_description
1 polymer ?
#
loop_
_entity_poly.entity_id
_entity_poly.type
_entity_poly.pdbx_seq_one_letter_code
_entity_poly.pdbx_strand_id
1 'polypeptide(L)'
;MKHAVDFAKNIHLNPFTDEESIEFELRPIVVAEGKVAEALALALPSTSYRLTVEARKNHAASSASIKTFQLKSRYEDYSTQAFYLARKMKGYTARQAMLDAALDFPLTLNDHLEFELDSYKSFPYGKARVCIAKQYGAIPE
;
A
#
# COMPACT_ATOMS: atom_id res chain seq x y z
N MET A 1 -8.50 11.65 24.13
CA MET A 1 -9.72 12.23 23.54
C MET A 1 -10.02 11.52 22.22
N LYS A 2 -11.09 10.71 22.15
CA LYS A 2 -11.35 9.74 21.07
C LYS A 2 -12.25 10.28 19.93
N HIS A 3 -12.57 11.58 19.95
CA HIS A 3 -13.58 12.21 19.06
C HIS A 3 -13.09 13.42 18.26
N ALA A 4 -11.79 13.72 18.25
CA ALA A 4 -11.28 14.94 17.59
C ALA A 4 -10.95 14.77 16.10
N VAL A 5 -10.99 13.54 15.56
CA VAL A 5 -10.62 13.29 14.16
C VAL A 5 -11.88 13.11 13.33
N ASP A 6 -12.16 14.12 12.50
CA ASP A 6 -13.17 14.02 11.44
C ASP A 6 -12.64 13.10 10.33
N PHE A 7 -12.98 11.82 10.44
CA PHE A 7 -12.64 10.81 9.45
C PHE A 7 -13.33 11.05 8.10
N ALA A 8 -14.31 11.95 7.97
CA ALA A 8 -14.86 12.31 6.66
C ALA A 8 -13.91 13.23 5.87
N LYS A 9 -13.11 14.05 6.56
CA LYS A 9 -12.11 14.95 5.95
C LYS A 9 -10.72 14.32 5.82
N ASN A 10 -10.40 13.39 6.72
CA ASN A 10 -9.13 12.70 6.77
C ASN A 10 -9.31 11.22 6.40
N ILE A 11 -8.77 10.79 5.25
CA ILE A 11 -8.84 9.39 4.75
C ILE A 11 -7.92 8.44 5.56
N HIS A 12 -7.46 8.86 6.74
CA HIS A 12 -6.52 8.09 7.55
C HIS A 12 -7.19 6.87 8.19
N LEU A 13 -6.51 5.73 8.03
CA LEU A 13 -6.69 4.55 8.87
C LEU A 13 -5.83 4.70 10.11
N ASN A 14 -6.46 5.07 11.22
CA ASN A 14 -5.97 4.66 12.52
C ASN A 14 -6.73 3.39 12.91
N PRO A 15 -6.16 2.18 12.73
CA PRO A 15 -6.66 1.07 13.51
C PRO A 15 -6.53 1.51 14.98
N PHE A 16 -7.65 1.55 15.71
CA PHE A 16 -7.67 1.92 17.13
C PHE A 16 -6.93 0.89 18.03
N THR A 17 -6.17 -0.02 17.42
CA THR A 17 -5.38 -1.10 18.01
C THR A 17 -4.11 -1.26 17.18
N ASP A 18 -2.94 -1.16 17.82
CA ASP A 18 -1.61 -1.19 17.16
C ASP A 18 -1.23 -2.53 16.52
N GLU A 19 -2.00 -3.59 16.70
CA GLU A 19 -1.80 -4.82 15.93
C GLU A 19 -2.24 -4.57 14.48
N GLU A 20 -1.28 -4.61 13.55
CA GLU A 20 -1.47 -4.54 12.09
C GLU A 20 -2.47 -5.61 11.64
N SER A 21 -3.76 -5.27 11.70
CA SER A 21 -4.87 -6.20 11.57
C SER A 21 -5.67 -5.98 10.29
N ILE A 22 -5.47 -4.83 9.65
CA ILE A 22 -5.97 -4.48 8.32
C ILE A 22 -4.76 -4.24 7.40
N GLU A 23 -4.75 -4.91 6.26
CA GLU A 23 -3.73 -4.79 5.23
C GLU A 23 -4.33 -4.38 3.89
N PHE A 24 -3.45 -3.85 3.05
CA PHE A 24 -3.74 -3.44 1.69
C PHE A 24 -2.90 -4.24 0.72
N GLU A 25 -3.51 -4.72 -0.35
CA GLU A 25 -2.79 -5.46 -1.37
C GLU A 25 -3.23 -5.03 -2.75
N LEU A 26 -2.27 -4.88 -3.66
CA LEU A 26 -2.57 -4.71 -5.06
C LEU A 26 -2.78 -6.10 -5.68
N ARG A 27 -3.98 -6.35 -6.19
CA ARG A 27 -4.30 -7.62 -6.86
C ARG A 27 -4.85 -7.34 -8.26
N PRO A 28 -4.60 -8.24 -9.23
CA PRO A 28 -5.27 -8.15 -10.51
C PRO A 28 -6.78 -8.44 -10.35
N ILE A 29 -7.63 -7.75 -11.10
CA ILE A 29 -9.10 -7.83 -10.97
C ILE A 29 -9.64 -9.16 -11.49
N VAL A 30 -9.25 -9.54 -12.71
CA VAL A 30 -9.51 -10.84 -13.32
C VAL A 30 -8.34 -11.14 -14.24
N VAL A 31 -7.69 -12.29 -14.05
CA VAL A 31 -6.59 -12.72 -14.90
C VAL A 31 -7.07 -13.91 -15.71
N ALA A 32 -7.14 -13.74 -17.03
CA ALA A 32 -7.29 -14.87 -17.93
C ALA A 32 -6.11 -15.85 -17.72
N GLU A 33 -6.34 -17.15 -17.81
CA GLU A 33 -5.37 -18.19 -17.46
C GLU A 33 -3.99 -18.01 -18.13
N GLY A 34 -3.95 -17.45 -19.34
CA GLY A 34 -2.70 -17.13 -20.05
C GLY A 34 -1.96 -15.84 -19.63
N LYS A 35 -2.52 -15.03 -18.72
CA LYS A 35 -1.97 -13.70 -18.33
C LYS A 35 -1.42 -13.65 -16.91
N VAL A 36 -1.31 -14.78 -16.22
CA VAL A 36 -0.83 -14.85 -14.83
C VAL A 36 0.58 -14.29 -14.69
N ALA A 37 1.50 -14.69 -15.58
CA ALA A 37 2.86 -14.18 -15.57
C ALA A 37 2.92 -12.66 -15.77
N GLU A 38 2.15 -12.12 -16.72
CA GLU A 38 2.04 -10.68 -16.95
C GLU A 38 1.46 -9.93 -15.74
N ALA A 39 0.47 -10.52 -15.06
CA ALA A 39 -0.14 -9.95 -13.88
C ALA A 39 0.86 -9.87 -12.70
N LEU A 40 1.58 -10.97 -12.42
CA LEU A 40 2.65 -11.00 -11.41
C LEU A 40 3.83 -10.11 -11.80
N ALA A 41 4.06 -9.96 -13.11
CA ALA A 41 5.08 -9.09 -13.65
C ALA A 41 4.77 -7.59 -13.43
N LEU A 42 3.54 -7.21 -13.10
CA LEU A 42 3.01 -5.84 -13.21
C LEU A 42 3.08 -5.30 -14.66
N ALA A 43 2.93 -6.20 -15.64
CA ALA A 43 3.03 -5.89 -17.07
C ALA A 43 1.67 -5.54 -17.71
N LEU A 44 0.55 -5.94 -17.08
CA LEU A 44 -0.78 -5.51 -17.52
C LEU A 44 -1.01 -4.00 -17.28
N PRO A 45 -1.98 -3.37 -17.97
CA PRO A 45 -2.37 -1.98 -17.71
C PRO A 45 -2.79 -1.76 -16.25
N SER A 46 -2.58 -0.54 -15.71
CA SER A 46 -2.93 -0.20 -14.32
C SER A 46 -4.40 -0.47 -13.99
N THR A 47 -5.31 -0.31 -14.96
CA THR A 47 -6.75 -0.58 -14.85
C THR A 47 -7.09 -2.06 -14.67
N SER A 48 -6.13 -2.96 -14.86
CA SER A 48 -6.28 -4.39 -14.63
C SER A 48 -6.03 -4.79 -13.17
N TYR A 49 -5.66 -3.83 -12.31
CA TYR A 49 -5.38 -4.04 -10.90
C TYR A 49 -6.31 -3.22 -10.01
N ARG A 50 -6.55 -3.73 -8.80
CA ARG A 50 -7.32 -3.07 -7.76
C ARG A 50 -6.61 -3.22 -6.44
N LEU A 51 -6.63 -2.15 -5.65
CA LEU A 51 -6.22 -2.21 -4.26
C LEU A 51 -7.33 -2.88 -3.44
N THR A 52 -7.02 -4.01 -2.83
CA THR A 52 -7.90 -4.73 -1.91
C THR A 52 -7.55 -4.36 -0.47
N VAL A 53 -8.57 -4.40 0.39
CA VAL A 53 -8.44 -4.13 1.83
C VAL A 53 -8.94 -5.37 2.57
N GLU A 54 -8.09 -5.98 3.36
CA GLU A 54 -8.37 -7.27 4.01
C GLU A 54 -8.02 -7.23 5.50
N ALA A 55 -8.78 -7.96 6.30
CA ALA A 55 -8.49 -8.17 7.71
C ALA A 55 -7.58 -9.40 7.87
N ARG A 56 -6.36 -9.21 8.38
CA ARG A 56 -5.39 -10.30 8.65
C ARG A 56 -5.47 -10.86 10.06
N LYS A 57 -5.74 -9.99 11.04
CA LYS A 57 -5.86 -10.33 12.45
C LYS A 57 -7.14 -9.74 13.01
N ASN A 58 -7.58 -10.23 14.18
CA ASN A 58 -8.76 -9.72 14.87
C ASN A 58 -9.98 -9.57 13.93
N HIS A 59 -10.23 -10.60 13.10
CA HIS A 59 -11.10 -10.51 11.91
C HIS A 59 -12.46 -9.85 12.17
N ALA A 60 -13.10 -10.15 13.30
CA ALA A 60 -14.38 -9.54 13.65
C ALA A 60 -14.28 -8.01 13.81
N ALA A 61 -13.34 -7.53 14.64
CA ALA A 61 -13.14 -6.10 14.90
C ALA A 61 -12.60 -5.36 13.66
N SER A 62 -11.66 -5.98 12.94
CA SER A 62 -11.07 -5.42 11.71
C SER A 62 -12.09 -5.32 10.59
N SER A 63 -12.91 -6.36 10.39
CA SER A 63 -13.98 -6.34 9.39
C SER A 63 -15.08 -5.34 9.74
N ALA A 64 -15.44 -5.21 11.02
CA ALA A 64 -16.34 -4.16 11.48
C ALA A 64 -15.78 -2.77 11.16
N SER A 65 -14.49 -2.54 11.43
CA SER A 65 -13.81 -1.29 11.10
C SER A 65 -13.79 -1.02 9.59
N ILE A 66 -13.45 -2.02 8.76
CA ILE A 66 -13.46 -1.91 7.30
C ILE A 66 -14.83 -1.45 6.78
N LYS A 67 -15.91 -2.00 7.35
CA LYS A 67 -17.29 -1.64 7.00
C LYS A 67 -17.65 -0.23 7.48
N THR A 68 -17.47 0.05 8.77
CA THR A 68 -17.85 1.32 9.41
C THR A 68 -17.15 2.53 8.78
N PHE A 69 -15.85 2.41 8.49
CA PHE A 69 -15.08 3.48 7.88
C PHE A 69 -15.11 3.45 6.34
N GLN A 70 -15.90 2.55 5.74
CA GLN A 70 -16.06 2.42 4.29
C GLN A 70 -14.72 2.34 3.53
N LEU A 71 -13.74 1.63 4.10
CA LEU A 71 -12.35 1.67 3.62
C LEU A 71 -12.21 1.19 2.18
N LYS A 72 -13.01 0.20 1.77
CA LYS A 72 -12.99 -0.29 0.39
C LYS A 72 -13.29 0.80 -0.63
N SER A 73 -14.35 1.59 -0.39
CA SER A 73 -14.73 2.68 -1.30
C SER A 73 -13.71 3.83 -1.27
N ARG A 74 -13.25 4.22 -0.07
CA ARG A 74 -12.28 5.33 0.07
C ARG A 74 -10.92 5.09 -0.59
N TYR A 75 -10.54 3.82 -0.72
CA TYR A 75 -9.25 3.42 -1.28
C TYR A 75 -9.36 2.89 -2.72
N GLU A 76 -10.58 2.82 -3.27
CA GLU A 76 -10.80 2.32 -4.64
C GLU A 76 -10.07 3.20 -5.67
N ASP A 77 -10.22 4.52 -5.55
CA ASP A 77 -9.58 5.50 -6.43
C ASP A 77 -8.06 5.51 -6.35
N TYR A 78 -7.49 4.97 -5.25
CA TYR A 78 -6.05 4.89 -5.05
C TYR A 78 -5.40 3.70 -5.79
N SER A 79 -6.19 2.82 -6.42
CA SER A 79 -5.69 1.62 -7.10
C SER A 79 -4.64 1.93 -8.17
N THR A 80 -4.83 3.01 -8.94
CA THR A 80 -3.90 3.40 -10.01
C THR A 80 -2.56 3.88 -9.42
N GLN A 81 -2.59 4.69 -8.38
CA GLN A 81 -1.40 5.19 -7.68
C GLN A 81 -0.68 4.04 -6.98
N ALA A 82 -1.42 3.12 -6.36
CA ALA A 82 -0.87 1.89 -5.78
C ALA A 82 -0.14 1.04 -6.84
N PHE A 83 -0.66 0.93 -8.07
CA PHE A 83 0.02 0.25 -9.17
C PHE A 83 1.36 0.91 -9.54
N TYR A 84 1.39 2.24 -9.70
CA TYR A 84 2.64 2.93 -10.02
C TYR A 84 3.67 2.84 -8.89
N LEU A 85 3.21 2.90 -7.64
CA LEU A 85 4.07 2.63 -6.49
C LEU A 85 4.61 1.21 -6.54
N ALA A 86 3.76 0.20 -6.76
CA ALA A 86 4.17 -1.20 -6.86
C ALA A 86 5.28 -1.40 -7.92
N ARG A 87 5.18 -0.73 -9.08
CA ARG A 87 6.24 -0.75 -10.09
C ARG A 87 7.56 -0.14 -9.62
N LYS A 88 7.51 0.94 -8.82
CA LYS A 88 8.69 1.55 -8.19
C LYS A 88 9.25 0.70 -7.04
N MET A 89 8.43 -0.09 -6.36
CA MET A 89 8.84 -0.94 -5.24
C MET A 89 9.41 -2.27 -5.72
N LYS A 90 8.88 -2.79 -6.83
CA LYS A 90 9.35 -4.03 -7.43
C LYS A 90 10.81 -3.93 -7.84
N GLY A 91 11.64 -4.82 -7.30
CA GLY A 91 13.08 -4.83 -7.53
C GLY A 91 13.78 -3.58 -6.98
N TYR A 92 13.17 -2.88 -6.02
CA TYR A 92 13.77 -1.71 -5.37
C TYR A 92 15.13 -2.06 -4.77
N THR A 93 15.21 -3.12 -3.96
CA THR A 93 16.46 -3.55 -3.30
C THR A 93 17.60 -3.82 -4.29
N ALA A 94 17.30 -4.43 -5.44
CA ALA A 94 18.30 -4.68 -6.48
C ALA A 94 18.76 -3.38 -7.17
N ARG A 95 17.84 -2.44 -7.42
CA ARG A 95 18.16 -1.12 -7.99
C ARG A 95 18.89 -0.22 -7.00
N GLN A 96 18.62 -0.35 -5.71
CA GLN A 96 19.22 0.45 -4.67
C GLN A 96 20.75 0.35 -4.70
N ALA A 97 21.29 -0.86 -4.75
CA ALA A 97 22.73 -1.08 -4.82
C ALA A 97 23.38 -0.44 -6.05
N MET A 98 22.67 -0.39 -7.18
CA MET A 98 23.15 0.28 -8.39
C MET A 98 23.13 1.81 -8.22
N LEU A 99 22.09 2.36 -7.60
CA LEU A 99 21.95 3.80 -7.37
C LEU A 99 22.98 4.30 -6.37
N ASP A 100 23.20 3.58 -5.27
CA ASP A 100 24.20 3.91 -4.25
C ASP A 100 25.63 3.98 -4.83
N ALA A 101 25.91 3.18 -5.86
CA ALA A 101 27.21 3.18 -6.53
C ALA A 101 27.35 4.30 -7.59
N ALA A 102 26.23 4.85 -8.08
CA ALA A 102 26.20 5.77 -9.21
C ALA A 102 25.90 7.23 -8.84
N LEU A 103 25.29 7.47 -7.67
CA LEU A 103 24.86 8.79 -7.22
C LEU A 103 25.71 9.26 -6.04
N ASP A 104 26.07 10.55 -6.06
CA ASP A 104 26.78 11.20 -4.95
C ASP A 104 25.86 11.56 -3.78
N PHE A 105 24.57 11.23 -3.87
CA PHE A 105 23.57 11.47 -2.84
C PHE A 105 22.70 10.23 -2.64
N PRO A 106 22.24 9.96 -1.40
CA PRO A 106 21.40 8.82 -1.12
C PRO A 106 20.01 9.05 -1.70
N LEU A 107 19.51 8.06 -2.46
CA LEU A 107 18.08 7.94 -2.74
C LEU A 107 17.53 6.87 -1.79
N THR A 108 16.51 7.20 -1.01
CA THR A 108 15.96 6.33 0.02
C THR A 108 14.56 5.85 -0.35
N LEU A 109 14.07 4.87 0.42
CA LEU A 109 12.70 4.39 0.25
C LEU A 109 11.68 5.49 0.54
N ASN A 110 12.00 6.38 1.48
CA ASN A 110 11.16 7.50 1.89
C ASN A 110 10.91 8.47 0.72
N ASP A 111 11.88 8.63 -0.19
CA ASP A 111 11.72 9.45 -1.40
C ASP A 111 10.65 8.89 -2.35
N HIS A 112 10.45 7.57 -2.34
CA HIS A 112 9.38 6.93 -3.11
C HIS A 112 8.04 6.89 -2.37
N LEU A 113 8.06 6.81 -1.04
CA LEU A 113 6.87 6.84 -0.20
C LEU A 113 6.32 8.26 0.00
N GLU A 114 7.16 9.28 -0.18
CA GLU A 114 6.92 10.69 0.09
C GLU A 114 6.73 11.00 1.60
N PHE A 115 7.24 10.12 2.47
CA PHE A 115 7.23 10.28 3.92
C PHE A 115 8.23 9.34 4.60
N GLU A 116 8.58 9.66 5.84
CA GLU A 116 9.33 8.78 6.74
C GLU A 116 8.48 7.59 7.19
N LEU A 117 9.02 6.37 7.14
CA LEU A 117 8.24 5.15 7.35
C LEU A 117 7.47 5.12 8.68
N ASP A 118 8.03 5.66 9.76
CA ASP A 118 7.40 5.76 11.08
C ASP A 118 6.22 6.75 11.11
N SER A 119 6.24 7.74 10.22
CA SER A 119 5.25 8.80 10.12
C SER A 119 4.05 8.45 9.25
N TYR A 120 4.01 7.26 8.63
CA TYR A 120 2.99 6.87 7.63
C TYR A 120 1.53 7.13 8.07
N LYS A 121 1.24 7.04 9.38
CA LYS A 121 -0.09 7.26 9.97
C LYS A 121 -0.61 8.69 9.72
N SER A 122 0.30 9.65 9.54
CA SER A 122 -0.01 11.07 9.31
C SER A 122 -0.19 11.41 7.83
N PHE A 123 0.04 10.47 6.91
CA PHE A 123 0.00 10.73 5.48
C PHE A 123 -1.23 10.07 4.82
N PRO A 124 -1.89 10.75 3.87
CA PRO A 124 -2.98 10.15 3.10
C PRO A 124 -2.50 8.85 2.44
N TYR A 125 -3.28 7.78 2.60
CA TYR A 125 -2.95 6.45 2.08
C TYR A 125 -1.61 5.88 2.58
N GLY A 126 -1.00 6.45 3.63
CA GLY A 126 0.32 6.02 4.11
C GLY A 126 0.36 4.53 4.46
N LYS A 127 -0.68 4.02 5.13
CA LYS A 127 -0.77 2.57 5.43
C LYS A 127 -0.80 1.72 4.16
N ALA A 128 -1.57 2.13 3.15
CA ALA A 128 -1.62 1.43 1.87
C ALA A 128 -0.27 1.47 1.16
N ARG A 129 0.39 2.63 1.11
CA ARG A 129 1.74 2.78 0.52
C ARG A 129 2.77 1.86 1.17
N VAL A 130 2.78 1.80 2.51
CA VAL A 130 3.65 0.88 3.26
C VAL A 130 3.32 -0.58 2.96
N CYS A 131 2.04 -0.97 2.96
CA CYS A 131 1.66 -2.35 2.62
C CYS A 131 2.06 -2.74 1.19
N ILE A 132 1.93 -1.84 0.21
CA ILE A 132 2.41 -2.09 -1.16
C ILE A 132 3.94 -2.23 -1.21
N ALA A 133 4.67 -1.39 -0.48
CA ALA A 133 6.13 -1.51 -0.41
C ALA A 133 6.57 -2.85 0.22
N LYS A 134 5.87 -3.31 1.27
CA LYS A 134 6.05 -4.66 1.85
C LYS A 134 5.74 -5.75 0.82
N GLN A 135 4.56 -5.69 0.18
CA GLN A 135 4.10 -6.69 -0.81
C GLN A 135 5.10 -6.93 -1.94
N TYR A 136 5.83 -5.88 -2.38
CA TYR A 136 6.81 -5.97 -3.46
C TYR A 136 8.27 -5.98 -2.99
N GLY A 137 8.50 -6.27 -1.70
CA GLY A 137 9.83 -6.56 -1.15
C GLY A 137 10.75 -5.36 -0.96
N ALA A 138 10.22 -4.14 -0.99
CA ALA A 138 10.99 -2.92 -0.70
C ALA A 138 11.15 -2.69 0.82
N ILE A 139 10.24 -3.25 1.63
CA ILE A 139 10.33 -3.29 3.10
C ILE A 139 10.35 -4.77 3.51
N PRO A 140 11.33 -5.23 4.30
CA PRO A 140 11.33 -6.59 4.83
C PRO A 140 10.16 -6.82 5.80
N GLU A 141 9.69 -8.07 5.91
CA GLU A 141 8.63 -8.48 6.85
C GLU A 141 9.02 -8.33 8.32
#